data_AF-A0A822EVY6-F1
#
_entry.id   AF-A0A822EVY6-F1
#
_cell.length_a   1.000
_cell.length_b   1.000
_cell.length_c   1.000
_cell.angle_alpha   90.00
_cell.angle_beta   90.00
_cell.angle_gamma   90.00
#
_symmetry.space_group_name_H-M   'P 1'
#
loop_
_entity.id
_entity.type
_entity.pdbx_description
1 polymer ?
#
loop_
_entity_poly.entity_id
_entity_poly.type
_entity_poly.pdbx_seq_one_letter_code
_entity_poly.pdbx_strand_id
1 'polypeptide(L)'
;MSSDTIETSLQSSIVVSDTASSTDVSSATKSVEKTARDQFYTDIKMMNEKKSWEATCKICKGTIRGTKGVTSNYNRHIKDFHPTEYKSWQEQLGV
;
A
#
# COMPACT_ATOMS: atom_id res chain seq x y z
N MET A 1 7.39 -46.98 37.45
CA MET A 1 8.59 -46.13 37.65
C MET A 1 8.79 -45.40 36.34
N SER A 2 8.57 -44.11 36.18
CA SER A 2 8.27 -43.04 37.11
C SER A 2 7.44 -41.99 36.38
N SER A 3 6.50 -41.38 37.10
CA SER A 3 5.79 -40.16 36.76
C SER A 3 6.79 -39.02 36.55
N ASP A 4 6.45 -38.01 35.74
CA ASP A 4 6.59 -36.61 36.13
C ASP A 4 5.77 -35.69 35.21
N THR A 5 4.77 -35.07 35.83
CA THR A 5 3.90 -34.03 35.31
C THR A 5 4.66 -32.71 35.41
N ILE A 6 4.78 -31.96 34.32
CA ILE A 6 5.24 -30.56 34.40
C ILE A 6 4.03 -29.66 34.15
N GLU A 7 3.41 -29.30 35.25
CA GLU A 7 2.50 -28.17 35.37
C GLU A 7 3.36 -26.89 35.34
N THR A 8 3.10 -25.99 34.40
CA THR A 8 3.67 -24.65 34.44
C THR A 8 2.56 -23.64 34.30
N SER A 9 1.99 -23.33 35.46
CA SER A 9 1.17 -22.16 35.72
C SER A 9 2.04 -20.91 35.68
N LEU A 10 1.82 -20.04 34.71
CA LEU A 10 2.09 -18.60 34.84
C LEU A 10 0.97 -17.84 34.14
N GLN A 11 -0.07 -17.53 34.92
CA GLN A 11 -0.94 -16.39 34.64
C GLN A 11 -0.12 -15.11 34.85
N SER A 12 -0.09 -14.25 33.84
CA SER A 12 0.33 -12.86 34.00
C SER A 12 -0.59 -11.99 33.16
N SER A 13 -1.54 -11.40 33.86
CA SER A 13 -2.52 -10.45 33.37
C SER A 13 -1.83 -9.12 33.09
N ILE A 14 -1.69 -8.76 31.82
CA ILE A 14 -1.31 -7.40 31.41
C ILE A 14 -2.55 -6.74 30.82
N VAL A 15 -3.17 -5.89 31.65
CA VAL A 15 -4.16 -4.92 31.19
C VAL A 15 -3.40 -3.74 30.58
N VAL A 16 -3.48 -3.60 29.27
CA VAL A 16 -3.12 -2.35 28.59
C VAL A 16 -4.41 -1.68 28.15
N SER A 17 -4.80 -0.66 28.90
CA SER A 17 -5.83 0.30 28.52
C SER A 17 -5.14 1.43 27.78
N ASP A 18 -5.10 1.36 26.46
CA ASP A 18 -4.73 2.52 25.65
C ASP A 18 -5.98 3.25 25.18
N THR A 19 -6.05 4.50 25.64
CA THR A 19 -7.03 5.51 25.35
C THR A 19 -7.23 5.65 23.84
N ALA A 20 -8.40 5.25 23.34
CA ALA A 20 -8.86 5.63 22.02
C ALA A 20 -9.06 7.16 22.00
N SER A 21 -8.01 7.87 21.60
CA SER A 21 -8.07 9.27 21.22
C SER A 21 -8.71 9.33 19.84
N SER A 22 -9.95 9.83 19.82
CA SER A 22 -10.67 10.19 18.62
C SER A 22 -9.84 11.16 17.78
N THR A 23 -9.60 10.80 16.52
CA THR A 23 -9.58 11.80 15.44
C THR A 23 -10.22 11.19 14.20
N ASP A 24 -11.46 11.60 13.98
CA ASP A 24 -12.03 11.80 12.65
C ASP A 24 -10.96 12.28 11.67
N VAL A 25 -10.82 11.60 10.53
CA VAL A 25 -10.73 12.28 9.23
C VAL A 25 -10.81 11.27 8.08
N SER A 26 -11.79 11.52 7.22
CA SER A 26 -11.83 11.18 5.78
C SER A 26 -12.38 9.83 5.33
N SER A 27 -13.67 9.90 5.02
CA SER A 27 -14.19 9.67 3.67
C SER A 27 -14.19 8.22 3.18
N ALA A 28 -15.14 7.47 3.73
CA ALA A 28 -15.81 6.40 3.01
C ALA A 28 -16.61 6.98 1.82
N THR A 29 -15.95 7.23 0.70
CA THR A 29 -16.58 7.21 -0.63
C THR A 29 -16.02 6.00 -1.37
N LYS A 30 -16.76 4.88 -1.30
CA LYS A 30 -16.54 3.70 -2.13
C LYS A 30 -16.78 4.09 -3.59
N SER A 31 -15.72 4.41 -4.31
CA SER A 31 -15.73 4.50 -5.77
C SER A 31 -14.39 3.97 -6.25
N VAL A 32 -14.48 2.82 -6.90
CA VAL A 32 -13.42 1.84 -7.06
C VAL A 32 -12.54 2.22 -8.26
N GLU A 33 -11.61 3.14 -8.05
CA GLU A 33 -10.61 3.49 -9.07
C GLU A 33 -9.48 2.45 -9.06
N LYS A 34 -9.67 1.36 -9.82
CA LYS A 34 -8.79 0.18 -9.91
C LYS A 34 -7.59 0.39 -10.85
N THR A 35 -7.00 1.58 -10.91
CA THR A 35 -5.81 1.76 -11.75
C THR A 35 -4.55 1.69 -10.92
N ALA A 36 -3.46 1.16 -11.51
CA ALA A 36 -2.16 1.12 -10.85
C ALA A 36 -1.67 2.53 -10.49
N ARG A 37 -2.11 3.54 -11.25
CA ARG A 37 -1.85 4.96 -10.98
C ARG A 37 -2.42 5.34 -9.60
N ASP A 38 -3.71 5.13 -9.39
CA ASP A 38 -4.39 5.62 -8.18
C ASP A 38 -3.97 4.82 -6.94
N GLN A 39 -3.72 3.52 -7.13
CA GLN A 39 -3.24 2.65 -6.07
C GLN A 39 -1.82 3.03 -5.61
N PHE A 40 -0.87 3.11 -6.54
CA PHE A 40 0.55 3.15 -6.20
C PHE A 40 1.21 4.52 -6.33
N TYR A 41 0.55 5.53 -6.89
CA TYR A 41 1.17 6.83 -7.16
C TYR A 41 0.44 8.00 -6.52
N THR A 42 1.22 9.04 -6.24
CA THR A 42 0.79 10.32 -5.67
C THR A 42 1.51 11.47 -6.37
N ASP A 43 1.14 12.71 -6.03
CA ASP A 43 1.80 13.94 -6.49
C ASP A 43 1.92 14.03 -8.02
N ILE A 44 0.87 13.60 -8.72
CA ILE A 44 0.88 13.55 -10.19
C ILE A 44 0.77 14.97 -10.74
N LYS A 45 1.82 15.42 -11.42
CA LYS A 45 1.92 16.76 -12.00
C LYS A 45 2.04 16.67 -13.52
N MET A 46 1.24 17.49 -14.21
CA MET A 46 1.33 17.68 -15.65
C MET A 46 2.09 18.98 -15.94
N MET A 47 3.11 18.91 -16.77
CA MET A 47 3.93 20.04 -17.21
C MET A 47 3.50 20.45 -18.62
N ASN A 48 2.92 21.65 -18.74
CA ASN A 48 2.29 22.12 -19.97
C ASN A 48 3.31 22.42 -21.09
N GLU A 49 4.51 22.84 -20.75
CA GLU A 49 5.53 23.29 -21.72
C GLU A 49 6.08 22.15 -22.59
N LYS A 50 6.11 20.92 -22.06
CA LYS A 50 6.72 19.76 -22.73
C LYS A 50 5.76 18.59 -22.90
N LYS A 51 4.48 18.77 -22.55
CA LYS A 51 3.49 17.68 -22.42
C LYS A 51 4.05 16.50 -21.60
N SER A 52 4.90 16.81 -20.62
CA SER A 52 5.50 15.83 -19.74
C SER A 52 4.70 15.72 -18.46
N TRP A 53 4.86 14.61 -17.77
CA TRP A 53 4.25 14.36 -16.48
C TRP A 53 5.28 13.77 -15.54
N GLU A 54 5.07 14.00 -14.25
CA GLU A 54 5.81 13.35 -13.18
C GLU A 54 4.85 12.85 -12.10
N ALA A 55 5.24 11.78 -11.42
CA ALA A 55 4.46 11.17 -10.35
C ALA A 55 5.37 10.46 -9.37
N THR A 56 4.98 10.42 -8.11
CA THR A 56 5.75 9.80 -7.02
C THR A 56 5.16 8.45 -6.67
N CYS A 57 5.99 7.40 -6.63
CA CYS A 57 5.59 6.08 -6.18
C CYS A 57 5.42 6.05 -4.65
N LYS A 58 4.31 5.53 -4.15
CA LYS A 58 4.02 5.43 -2.71
C LYS A 58 4.92 4.42 -2.00
N ILE A 59 5.41 3.39 -2.70
CA ILE A 59 6.24 2.31 -2.15
C ILE A 59 7.70 2.76 -2.04
N CYS A 60 8.38 3.03 -3.16
CA CYS A 60 9.79 3.41 -3.15
C CYS A 60 10.05 4.92 -2.98
N LYS A 61 9.02 5.76 -2.95
CA LYS A 61 9.14 7.23 -2.98
C LYS A 61 9.89 7.78 -4.21
N GLY A 62 10.14 6.94 -5.21
CA GLY A 62 10.78 7.33 -6.46
C GLY A 62 9.84 8.16 -7.34
N THR A 63 10.37 9.23 -7.93
CA THR A 63 9.63 10.03 -8.92
C THR A 63 9.87 9.47 -10.32
N ILE A 64 8.79 9.06 -10.98
CA ILE A 64 8.83 8.67 -12.39
C ILE A 64 8.37 9.83 -13.26
N ARG A 65 8.91 9.92 -14.47
CA ARG A 65 8.61 10.99 -15.44
C ARG A 65 8.36 10.40 -16.82
N GLY A 66 7.50 11.01 -17.60
CA GLY A 66 7.20 10.57 -18.97
C GLY A 66 6.56 11.66 -19.82
N THR A 67 6.48 11.43 -21.13
CA THR A 67 5.90 12.38 -22.11
C THR A 67 4.70 11.82 -22.88
N LYS A 68 4.47 10.50 -22.82
CA LYS A 68 3.37 9.80 -23.50
C LYS A 68 2.90 8.62 -22.64
N GLY A 69 1.61 8.27 -22.73
CA GLY A 69 1.03 7.04 -22.14
C GLY A 69 1.27 6.89 -20.65
N VAL A 70 0.42 7.51 -19.82
CA VAL A 70 0.65 7.60 -18.37
C VAL A 70 0.55 6.21 -17.69
N THR A 71 -0.45 5.41 -18.07
CA THR A 71 -0.78 4.11 -17.44
C THR A 71 0.24 3.00 -17.67
N SER A 72 0.82 2.90 -18.87
CA SER A 72 1.81 1.86 -19.18
C SER A 72 3.11 2.05 -18.38
N ASN A 73 3.53 3.29 -18.16
CA ASN A 73 4.71 3.60 -17.36
C ASN A 73 4.49 3.29 -15.88
N TYR A 74 3.30 3.59 -15.34
CA TYR A 74 2.95 3.22 -13.97
C TYR A 74 3.03 1.71 -13.76
N ASN A 75 2.40 0.94 -14.65
CA ASN A 75 2.43 -0.52 -14.58
C ASN A 75 3.85 -1.07 -14.72
N ARG A 76 4.64 -0.55 -15.67
CA ARG A 76 6.02 -1.00 -15.87
C ARG A 76 6.86 -0.80 -14.61
N HIS A 77 6.83 0.38 -14.01
CA HIS A 77 7.61 0.62 -12.79
C HIS A 77 7.19 -0.29 -11.65
N ILE A 78 5.89 -0.50 -11.42
CA ILE A 78 5.44 -1.41 -10.35
C ILE A 78 5.81 -2.87 -10.69
N LYS A 79 5.70 -3.31 -11.95
CA LYS A 79 6.13 -4.65 -12.36
C LYS A 79 7.64 -4.89 -12.18
N ASP A 80 8.46 -3.91 -12.56
CA ASP A 80 9.91 -4.05 -12.58
C ASP A 80 10.52 -3.89 -11.18
N PHE A 81 10.00 -2.96 -10.37
CA PHE A 81 10.58 -2.60 -9.05
C PHE A 81 9.79 -3.14 -7.85
N HIS A 82 8.50 -3.42 -8.02
CA HIS A 82 7.58 -3.85 -6.97
C HIS A 82 6.73 -5.07 -7.39
N PRO A 83 7.35 -6.16 -7.90
CA PRO A 83 6.63 -7.28 -8.49
C PRO A 83 5.72 -7.99 -7.49
N THR A 84 6.09 -8.02 -6.21
CA THR A 84 5.31 -8.66 -5.15
C THR A 84 4.02 -7.90 -4.89
N GLU A 85 4.12 -6.59 -4.71
CA GLU A 85 2.99 -5.69 -4.48
C GLU A 85 2.06 -5.65 -5.71
N TYR A 86 2.64 -5.70 -6.91
CA TYR A 86 1.87 -5.79 -8.14
C TYR A 86 0.99 -7.05 -8.18
N LYS A 87 1.58 -8.22 -7.89
CA LYS A 87 0.87 -9.51 -7.91
C LYS A 87 -0.26 -9.53 -6.88
N SER A 88 0.03 -9.15 -5.64
CA SER A 88 -1.00 -9.10 -4.59
C SER A 88 -2.15 -8.16 -4.95
N TRP A 89 -1.84 -7.02 -5.59
CA TRP A 89 -2.89 -6.12 -6.09
C TRP A 89 -3.69 -6.71 -7.24
N GLN A 90 -3.06 -7.41 -8.19
CA GLN A 90 -3.80 -8.11 -9.27
C GLN A 90 -4.74 -9.19 -8.73
N GLU A 91 -4.31 -9.96 -7.73
CA GLU A 91 -5.14 -10.98 -7.07
C GLU A 91 -6.38 -10.36 -6.40
N GLN A 92 -6.23 -9.18 -5.78
CA GLN A 92 -7.35 -8.41 -5.22
C GLN A 92 -8.35 -7.91 -6.27
N LEU A 93 -7.92 -7.79 -7.53
CA LEU A 93 -8.77 -7.38 -8.64
C LEU A 93 -9.52 -8.56 -9.30
N GLY A 94 -9.16 -9.80 -8.98
CA GLY A 94 -9.77 -11.02 -9.53
C GLY A 94 -9.50 -11.22 -11.02
N VAL A 95 -8.34 -10.78 -11.52
CA VAL A 95 -7.91 -10.89 -12.92
C VAL A 95 -6.88 -12.00 -13.08
#